data_AF-A0A7X8EE17-F1
#
_entry.id   AF-A0A7X8EE17-F1
#
_cell.length_a   1.000
_cell.length_b   1.000
_cell.length_c   1.000
_cell.angle_alpha   90.00
_cell.angle_beta   90.00
_cell.angle_gamma   90.00
#
_symmetry.space_group_name_H-M   'P 1'
#
loop_
_entity.id
_entity.type
_entity.pdbx_description
1 polymer ?
#
loop_
_entity_poly.entity_id
_entity_poly.type
_entity_poly.pdbx_seq_one_letter_code
_entity_poly.pdbx_strand_id
1 'polypeptide(L)'
;MLRKIIFAITPVSLIFLLAGCPILIEPSVLDDVLPGVAQMISEEGGDLYTFSVSDLPTPSTLEERFSYTYGYMLYNTLLQQDEIAHLNAPYFAKGALDANAGSGMFSADEMNRILFEVQVMLLQIAQQELEALSKANYEYAHAFLEENKNREGIITTESGLQYTIIEPSDGPHMDRSHRARVRFTLTDGQGEVVDSAESRLLSLANLTPGFIEGLLLMNVGGRYRFWLAPDLTYPDGGDSNPAGPNALLIADVTLLGLE
;
A
#
# COMPACT_ATOMS: atom_id res chain seq x y z
N MET A 1 -3.00 -3.16 16.41
CA MET A 1 -2.75 -1.75 16.01
C MET A 1 -1.62 -1.59 14.98
N LEU A 2 -0.91 -2.67 14.62
CA LEU A 2 -0.16 -2.78 13.36
C LEU A 2 -1.11 -3.39 12.32
N ARG A 3 -1.40 -2.72 11.20
CA ARG A 3 -1.99 -3.25 9.93
C ARG A 3 -2.70 -2.21 9.03
N LYS A 4 -2.63 -0.91 9.32
CA LYS A 4 -3.34 0.12 8.52
C LYS A 4 -2.57 0.68 7.31
N ILE A 5 -1.51 0.04 6.84
CA ILE A 5 -0.68 0.57 5.73
C ILE A 5 -0.41 -0.54 4.71
N ILE A 6 -1.46 -1.14 4.16
CA ILE A 6 -1.35 -1.95 2.95
C ILE A 6 -2.58 -1.63 2.11
N PHE A 7 -2.65 -0.43 1.54
CA PHE A 7 -3.48 -0.07 0.40
C PHE A 7 -3.22 1.42 0.13
N ALA A 8 -2.61 1.70 -1.03
CA ALA A 8 -2.30 3.02 -1.61
C ALA A 8 -0.81 3.39 -1.62
N ILE A 9 0.02 2.60 -2.32
CA ILE A 9 1.24 3.14 -2.94
C ILE A 9 1.16 2.83 -4.43
N THR A 10 0.39 3.66 -5.14
CA THR A 10 0.56 3.78 -6.60
C THR A 10 1.94 4.39 -6.86
N PRO A 11 2.70 3.91 -7.88
CA PRO A 11 4.05 4.38 -8.21
C PRO A 11 4.11 5.85 -8.70
N VAL A 12 2.99 6.57 -8.66
CA VAL A 12 2.82 7.94 -9.13
C VAL A 12 3.30 8.98 -8.11
N SER A 13 3.34 8.66 -6.81
CA SER A 13 3.72 9.63 -5.77
C SER A 13 5.21 9.99 -5.77
N LEU A 14 6.06 9.20 -6.42
CA LEU A 14 7.48 9.53 -6.62
C LEU A 14 7.72 10.49 -7.81
N ILE A 15 6.74 10.61 -8.72
CA ILE A 15 6.86 11.41 -9.95
C ILE A 15 6.56 12.90 -9.71
N PHE A 16 5.79 13.23 -8.67
CA PHE A 16 5.41 14.62 -8.41
C PHE A 16 6.53 15.51 -7.84
N LEU A 17 7.67 14.94 -7.43
CA LEU A 17 8.81 15.75 -6.96
C LEU A 17 9.70 16.32 -8.10
N LEU A 18 9.45 15.94 -9.36
CA LEU A 18 10.31 16.32 -10.51
C LEU A 18 9.69 17.33 -11.49
N ALA A 19 8.48 17.83 -11.22
CA ALA A 19 7.87 18.84 -12.08
C ALA A 19 8.38 20.25 -11.72
N GLY A 20 9.55 20.61 -12.23
CA GLY A 20 10.03 21.98 -12.26
C GLY A 20 9.03 22.88 -12.99
N CYS A 21 8.38 23.78 -12.25
CA CYS A 21 7.52 24.82 -12.81
C CYS A 21 8.26 26.16 -12.72
N PRO A 22 8.58 26.84 -13.83
CA PRO A 22 9.21 28.14 -13.78
C PRO A 22 8.12 29.19 -13.56
N ILE A 23 8.07 29.80 -12.38
CA ILE A 23 7.27 31.01 -12.18
C ILE A 23 8.19 32.21 -12.41
N LEU A 24 8.00 32.84 -13.56
CA LEU A 24 8.51 34.18 -13.86
C LEU A 24 7.75 35.19 -12.98
N ILE A 25 8.46 35.94 -12.14
CA ILE A 25 7.93 37.14 -11.48
C ILE A 25 8.89 38.30 -11.77
N GLU A 26 8.31 39.41 -12.22
CA GLU A 26 8.98 40.61 -12.72
C GLU A 26 9.79 41.38 -11.66
N PRO A 27 10.85 42.11 -12.07
CA PRO A 27 11.76 42.81 -11.17
C PRO A 27 11.21 44.19 -10.80
N SER A 28 10.57 44.33 -9.63
CA SER A 28 10.33 45.66 -9.03
C SER A 28 9.92 45.61 -7.56
N VAL A 29 10.77 45.10 -6.66
CA VAL A 29 10.83 45.59 -5.27
C VAL A 29 12.28 45.48 -4.78
N LEU A 30 13.15 46.28 -5.38
CA LEU A 30 14.50 46.54 -4.90
C LEU A 30 14.45 47.97 -4.36
N ASP A 31 14.45 48.14 -3.02
CA ASP A 31 15.15 49.23 -2.31
C ASP A 31 14.70 49.47 -0.84
N ASP A 32 13.66 48.82 -0.30
CA ASP A 32 13.06 49.30 0.97
C ASP A 32 13.16 48.40 2.23
N VAL A 33 14.01 47.37 2.28
CA VAL A 33 13.97 46.42 3.44
C VAL A 33 15.24 46.29 4.27
N LEU A 34 16.35 46.98 4.00
CA LEU A 34 17.57 46.78 4.82
C LEU A 34 18.36 48.05 5.18
N PRO A 35 18.17 48.59 6.39
CA PRO A 35 19.27 49.15 7.17
C PRO A 35 19.62 48.14 8.28
N GLY A 36 20.77 47.45 8.16
CA GLY A 36 21.31 46.72 9.32
C GLY A 36 22.31 45.59 9.08
N VAL A 37 22.43 45.05 7.86
CA VAL A 37 23.28 43.85 7.65
C VAL A 37 24.79 44.19 7.58
N ALA A 38 25.15 45.47 7.42
CA ALA A 38 26.55 45.89 7.29
C ALA A 38 27.30 46.07 8.63
N GLN A 39 26.69 45.84 9.78
CA GLN A 39 27.33 46.10 11.09
C GLN A 39 27.77 44.87 11.90
N MET A 40 27.81 43.68 11.31
CA MET A 40 28.46 42.51 11.93
C MET A 40 29.73 42.07 11.19
N ILE A 41 30.45 43.02 10.59
CA ILE A 41 31.82 42.80 10.08
C ILE A 41 32.72 43.92 10.58
N SER A 42 32.85 44.05 11.90
CA SER A 42 34.02 44.68 12.51
C SER A 42 34.01 44.42 14.00
N GLU A 43 34.62 43.31 14.42
CA GLU A 43 35.45 43.31 15.62
C GLU A 43 36.37 42.09 15.58
N GLU A 44 37.65 42.36 15.77
CA GLU A 44 38.77 41.45 15.62
C GLU A 44 38.75 40.35 16.71
N GLY A 45 39.08 39.11 16.30
CA GLY A 45 39.55 38.06 17.21
C GLY A 45 38.45 37.34 18.01
N GLY A 46 38.04 36.16 17.54
CA GLY A 46 37.19 35.26 18.31
C GLY A 46 37.00 33.94 17.58
N ASP A 47 36.99 32.85 18.33
CA ASP A 47 36.96 31.45 17.91
C ASP A 47 36.17 31.15 16.62
N LEU A 48 36.66 30.18 15.85
CA LEU A 48 35.94 29.54 14.75
C LEU A 48 34.56 29.05 15.26
N TYR A 49 33.54 29.89 15.14
CA TYR A 49 32.16 29.49 15.39
C TYR A 49 31.80 28.43 14.36
N THR A 50 31.84 27.17 14.76
CA THR A 50 31.27 26.07 13.98
C THR A 50 29.76 26.28 13.97
N PHE A 51 29.23 26.82 12.87
CA PHE A 51 27.79 26.90 12.66
C PHE A 51 27.21 25.48 12.60
N SER A 52 26.42 25.11 13.60
CA SER A 52 25.67 23.85 13.61
C SER A 52 24.20 24.11 13.37
N VAL A 53 23.59 23.35 12.46
CA VAL A 53 22.14 23.37 12.20
C VAL A 53 21.35 23.03 13.46
N SER A 54 21.93 22.23 14.37
CA SER A 54 21.31 21.91 15.66
C SER A 54 21.14 23.12 16.58
N ASP A 55 21.88 24.20 16.33
CA ASP A 55 22.01 25.34 17.24
C ASP A 55 21.27 26.58 16.72
N LEU A 56 20.49 26.43 15.64
CA LEU A 56 19.69 27.52 15.08
C LEU A 56 18.65 28.01 16.09
N PRO A 57 18.47 29.34 16.25
CA PRO A 57 17.43 29.88 17.11
C PRO A 57 16.05 29.57 16.56
N THR A 58 15.02 29.71 17.41
CA THR A 58 13.64 29.55 16.95
C THR A 58 13.34 30.51 15.78
N PRO A 59 12.84 30.01 14.64
CA PRO A 59 12.44 30.83 13.50
C PRO A 59 11.48 31.96 13.87
N SER A 60 11.81 33.19 13.47
CA SER A 60 11.08 34.40 13.85
C SER A 60 10.34 35.03 12.68
N THR A 61 10.91 35.00 11.48
CA THR A 61 10.27 35.52 10.27
C THR A 61 9.32 34.49 9.65
N LEU A 62 8.40 34.95 8.79
CA LEU A 62 7.50 34.05 8.08
C LEU A 62 8.28 33.06 7.20
N GLU A 63 9.33 33.53 6.53
CA GLU A 63 10.19 32.73 5.66
C GLU A 63 10.95 31.64 6.44
N GLU A 64 11.58 32.00 7.56
CA GLU A 64 12.29 31.04 8.42
C GLU A 64 11.32 29.98 8.96
N ARG A 65 10.13 30.40 9.42
CA ARG A 65 9.10 29.50 9.94
C ARG A 65 8.58 28.56 8.86
N PHE A 66 8.38 29.06 7.64
CA PHE A 66 7.97 28.24 6.51
C PHE A 66 9.03 27.17 6.19
N SER A 67 10.30 27.56 6.06
CA SER A 67 11.42 26.64 5.77
C SER A 67 11.54 25.53 6.80
N TYR A 68 11.50 25.87 8.10
CA TYR A 68 11.51 24.88 9.18
C TYR A 68 10.29 23.94 9.10
N THR A 69 9.09 24.50 8.95
CA THR A 69 7.84 23.72 8.91
C THR A 69 7.85 22.75 7.74
N TYR A 70 8.27 23.20 6.56
CA TYR A 70 8.32 22.37 5.37
C TYR A 70 9.35 21.25 5.49
N GLY A 71 10.57 21.54 5.98
CA GLY A 71 11.59 20.53 6.25
C GLY A 71 11.14 19.48 7.27
N TYR A 72 10.47 19.92 8.34
CA TYR A 72 9.88 19.05 9.37
C TYR A 72 8.80 18.13 8.78
N MET A 73 7.86 18.69 8.02
CA MET A 73 6.80 17.92 7.37
C MET A 73 7.35 16.90 6.37
N LEU A 74 8.33 17.30 5.55
CA LEU A 74 8.97 16.43 4.58
C LEU A 74 9.68 15.26 5.28
N TYR A 75 10.51 15.53 6.28
CA TYR A 75 11.23 14.49 7.01
C TYR A 75 10.27 13.52 7.72
N ASN A 76 9.22 14.04 8.38
CA ASN A 76 8.19 13.19 8.99
C ASN A 76 7.43 12.34 7.96
N THR A 77 7.16 12.88 6.77
CA THR A 77 6.51 12.12 5.69
C THR A 77 7.40 10.96 5.24
N LEU A 78 8.72 11.19 5.15
CA LEU A 78 9.69 10.14 4.80
C LEU A 78 9.78 9.06 5.90
N LEU A 79 9.71 9.45 7.18
CA LEU A 79 9.74 8.50 8.29
C LEU A 79 8.46 7.64 8.41
N GLN A 80 7.34 8.06 7.82
CA GLN A 80 6.12 7.25 7.77
C GLN A 80 6.20 6.10 6.76
N GLN A 81 7.23 6.07 5.91
CA GLN A 81 7.52 4.95 5.03
C GLN A 81 8.47 4.01 5.79
N ASP A 82 7.95 2.87 6.23
CA ASP A 82 8.69 1.92 7.08
C ASP A 82 10.03 1.52 6.44
N GLU A 83 10.12 1.44 5.10
CA GLU A 83 11.36 1.07 4.42
C GLU A 83 12.42 2.19 4.36
N ILE A 84 12.03 3.45 4.60
CA ILE A 84 12.91 4.64 4.62
C ILE A 84 13.03 5.24 6.04
N ALA A 85 12.38 4.65 7.04
CA ALA A 85 12.33 5.11 8.43
C ALA A 85 13.69 5.19 9.15
N HIS A 86 14.77 4.74 8.50
CA HIS A 86 16.15 4.77 9.02
C HIS A 86 17.02 5.90 8.44
N LEU A 87 16.40 6.93 7.88
CA LEU A 87 17.10 8.08 7.30
C LEU A 87 17.99 8.79 8.35
N ASN A 88 19.28 8.95 8.05
CA ASN A 88 20.20 9.65 8.95
C ASN A 88 19.97 11.17 8.91
N ALA A 89 19.34 11.73 9.95
CA ALA A 89 19.00 13.15 10.04
C ALA A 89 20.20 14.10 9.80
N PRO A 90 21.38 13.91 10.44
CA PRO A 90 22.55 14.75 10.16
C PRO A 90 22.96 14.79 8.68
N TYR A 91 23.02 13.64 7.99
CA TYR A 91 23.37 13.61 6.56
C TYR A 91 22.27 14.20 5.68
N PHE A 92 21.00 14.02 6.03
CA PHE A 92 19.88 14.63 5.31
C PHE A 92 19.91 16.16 5.40
N ALA A 93 20.13 16.71 6.61
CA ALA A 93 20.29 18.14 6.83
C ALA A 93 21.52 18.69 6.09
N LYS A 94 22.65 17.96 6.13
CA LYS A 94 23.88 18.34 5.42
C LYS A 94 23.66 18.37 3.90
N GLY A 95 22.95 17.40 3.33
CA GLY A 95 22.61 17.39 1.91
C GLY A 95 21.79 18.60 1.48
N ALA A 96 20.81 19.02 2.28
CA ALA A 96 20.02 20.23 2.02
C ALA A 96 20.87 21.51 2.04
N LEU A 97 21.79 21.63 3.02
CA LEU A 97 22.73 22.75 3.08
C LEU A 97 23.68 22.80 1.89
N ASP A 98 24.24 21.64 1.51
CA ASP A 98 25.17 21.56 0.39
C ASP A 98 24.48 21.84 -0.95
N ALA A 99 23.21 21.45 -1.11
CA ALA A 99 22.41 21.82 -2.26
C ALA A 99 22.21 23.33 -2.36
N ASN A 100 21.90 24.01 -1.25
CA ASN A 100 21.78 25.47 -1.21
C ASN A 100 23.10 26.17 -1.55
N ALA A 101 24.24 25.62 -1.10
CA ALA A 101 25.56 26.17 -1.38
C ALA A 101 26.12 25.78 -2.76
N GLY A 102 25.45 24.89 -3.50
CA GLY A 102 25.98 24.32 -4.74
C GLY A 102 27.23 23.46 -4.54
N SER A 103 27.44 22.92 -3.34
CA SER A 103 28.65 22.21 -2.90
C SER A 103 28.38 20.76 -2.53
N GLY A 104 27.59 20.05 -3.33
CA GLY A 104 27.26 18.64 -3.11
C GLY A 104 28.49 17.75 -2.96
N MET A 105 28.43 16.79 -2.02
CA MET A 105 29.53 15.85 -1.76
C MET A 105 29.76 14.85 -2.90
N PHE A 106 28.75 14.62 -3.72
CA PHE A 106 28.76 13.66 -4.83
C PHE A 106 28.39 14.36 -6.13
N SER A 107 28.90 13.85 -7.25
CA SER A 107 28.47 14.27 -8.58
C SER A 107 27.01 13.88 -8.84
N ALA A 108 26.36 14.54 -9.81
CA ALA A 108 25.00 14.20 -10.20
C ALA A 108 24.86 12.72 -10.62
N ASP A 109 25.85 12.18 -11.32
CA ASP A 109 25.85 10.77 -11.75
C ASP A 109 25.97 9.80 -10.57
N GLU A 110 26.80 10.12 -9.56
CA GLU A 110 26.91 9.33 -8.33
C GLU A 110 25.62 9.36 -7.52
N MET A 111 25.00 10.53 -7.36
CA MET A 111 23.71 10.65 -6.67
C MET A 111 22.62 9.81 -7.35
N ASN A 112 22.55 9.84 -8.69
CA ASN A 112 21.60 9.01 -9.45
C ASN A 112 21.86 7.50 -9.26
N ARG A 113 23.13 7.07 -9.19
CA ARG A 113 23.48 5.67 -8.92
C ARG A 113 23.08 5.23 -7.52
N ILE A 114 23.33 6.05 -6.50
CA ILE A 114 22.94 5.76 -5.12
C ILE A 114 21.42 5.61 -5.02
N LEU A 115 20.66 6.51 -5.64
CA LEU A 115 19.18 6.42 -5.66
C LEU A 115 18.70 5.16 -6.37
N PHE A 116 19.34 4.76 -7.47
CA PHE A 116 19.04 3.52 -8.17
C PHE A 116 19.36 2.28 -7.30
N GLU A 117 20.50 2.26 -6.61
CA GLU A 117 20.88 1.17 -5.71
C GLU A 117 19.87 0.99 -4.57
N VAL A 118 19.43 2.09 -3.95
CA VAL A 118 18.37 2.07 -2.93
C VAL A 118 17.06 1.57 -3.52
N GLN A 119 16.67 2.02 -4.71
CA GLN A 119 15.45 1.53 -5.37
C GLN A 119 15.50 0.02 -5.65
N VAL A 120 16.64 -0.50 -6.13
CA VAL A 120 16.82 -1.94 -6.34
C VAL A 120 16.75 -2.71 -5.02
N MET A 121 17.37 -2.19 -3.96
CA MET A 121 17.29 -2.80 -2.61
C MET A 121 15.84 -2.88 -2.12
N LEU A 122 15.07 -1.79 -2.24
CA LEU A 122 13.67 -1.76 -1.83
C LEU A 122 12.81 -2.77 -2.62
N LEU A 123 13.03 -2.89 -3.93
CA LEU A 123 12.36 -3.91 -4.75
C LEU A 123 12.69 -5.34 -4.30
N GLN A 124 13.94 -5.60 -3.91
CA GLN A 124 14.34 -6.91 -3.40
C GLN A 124 13.68 -7.23 -2.04
N ILE A 125 13.60 -6.25 -1.15
CA ILE A 125 12.91 -6.39 0.14
C ILE A 125 11.43 -6.72 -0.10
N ALA A 126 10.74 -5.93 -0.93
CA ALA A 126 9.34 -6.15 -1.26
C ALA A 126 9.09 -7.54 -1.88
N GLN A 127 10.00 -8.01 -2.74
CA GLN A 127 9.92 -9.34 -3.33
C GLN A 127 10.07 -10.45 -2.27
N GLN A 128 11.01 -10.30 -1.34
CA GLN A 128 11.23 -11.27 -0.25
C GLN A 128 10.02 -11.33 0.70
N GLU A 129 9.43 -10.18 1.03
CA GLU A 129 8.24 -10.13 1.86
C GLU A 129 7.04 -10.78 1.16
N LEU A 130 6.86 -10.53 -0.14
CA LEU A 130 5.80 -11.16 -0.94
C LEU A 130 5.97 -12.68 -1.00
N GLU A 131 7.20 -13.17 -1.20
CA GLU A 131 7.50 -14.60 -1.22
C GLU A 131 7.26 -15.25 0.16
N ALA A 132 7.69 -14.60 1.24
CA ALA A 132 7.46 -15.06 2.60
C ALA A 132 5.97 -15.11 2.93
N LEU A 133 5.21 -14.07 2.56
CA LEU A 133 3.76 -14.02 2.73
C LEU A 133 3.06 -15.11 1.91
N SER A 134 3.44 -15.26 0.64
CA SER A 134 2.90 -16.29 -0.25
C SER A 134 3.06 -17.69 0.34
N LYS A 135 4.27 -18.00 0.83
CA LYS A 135 4.55 -19.29 1.47
C LYS A 135 3.72 -19.49 2.75
N ALA A 136 3.68 -18.48 3.62
CA ALA A 136 2.93 -18.57 4.88
C ALA A 136 1.43 -18.75 4.62
N ASN A 137 0.87 -18.02 3.66
CA ASN A 137 -0.53 -18.12 3.27
C ASN A 137 -0.86 -19.49 2.67
N TYR A 138 0.01 -20.01 1.80
CA TYR A 138 -0.15 -21.36 1.22
C TYR A 138 -0.19 -22.43 2.31
N GLU A 139 0.80 -22.43 3.20
CA GLU A 139 0.87 -23.39 4.32
C GLU A 139 -0.36 -23.29 5.23
N TYR A 140 -0.80 -22.06 5.56
CA TYR A 140 -2.00 -21.82 6.35
C TYR A 140 -3.26 -22.33 5.67
N ALA A 141 -3.46 -22.01 4.38
CA ALA A 141 -4.65 -22.39 3.63
C ALA A 141 -4.81 -23.91 3.58
N HIS A 142 -3.73 -24.63 3.27
CA HIS A 142 -3.77 -26.10 3.22
C HIS A 142 -3.99 -26.72 4.59
N ALA A 143 -3.31 -26.23 5.64
CA ALA A 143 -3.53 -26.73 7.01
C ALA A 143 -4.97 -26.50 7.47
N PHE A 144 -5.53 -25.32 7.20
CA PHE A 144 -6.91 -24.99 7.54
C PHE A 144 -7.90 -25.92 6.82
N LEU A 145 -7.73 -26.11 5.51
CA LEU A 145 -8.64 -26.94 4.70
C LEU A 145 -8.56 -28.42 5.08
N GLU A 146 -7.38 -28.93 5.45
CA GLU A 146 -7.22 -30.30 5.93
C GLU A 146 -7.97 -30.55 7.25
N GLU A 147 -8.05 -29.56 8.13
CA GLU A 147 -8.88 -29.63 9.34
C GLU A 147 -10.37 -29.45 9.00
N ASN A 148 -10.69 -28.44 8.18
CA ASN A 148 -12.06 -28.02 7.92
C ASN A 148 -12.90 -29.12 7.26
N LYS A 149 -12.34 -29.92 6.36
CA LYS A 149 -13.06 -31.03 5.71
C LYS A 149 -13.60 -32.09 6.69
N ASN A 150 -13.06 -32.15 7.91
CA ASN A 150 -13.51 -33.10 8.93
C ASN A 150 -14.64 -32.56 9.81
N ARG A 151 -15.03 -31.29 9.64
CA ARG A 151 -16.12 -30.67 10.41
C ARG A 151 -17.47 -31.16 9.89
N GLU A 152 -18.44 -31.24 10.79
CA GLU A 152 -19.80 -31.67 10.45
C GLU A 152 -20.44 -30.73 9.40
N GLY A 153 -21.09 -31.32 8.39
CA GLY A 153 -21.78 -30.57 7.34
C GLY A 153 -20.88 -29.94 6.27
N ILE A 154 -19.56 -30.19 6.31
CA ILE A 154 -18.65 -29.79 5.23
C ILE A 154 -18.66 -30.83 4.11
N ILE A 155 -18.83 -30.36 2.89
CA ILE A 155 -18.77 -31.14 1.66
C ILE A 155 -17.54 -30.70 0.88
N THR A 156 -16.73 -31.65 0.40
CA THR A 156 -15.55 -31.39 -0.44
C THR A 156 -15.81 -31.91 -1.85
N THR A 157 -15.59 -31.09 -2.86
CA THR A 157 -15.72 -31.48 -4.27
C THR A 157 -14.41 -32.07 -4.81
N GLU A 158 -14.44 -32.60 -6.03
CA GLU A 158 -13.24 -33.16 -6.69
C GLU A 158 -12.15 -32.11 -6.95
N SER A 159 -12.51 -30.83 -7.11
CA SER A 159 -11.55 -29.74 -7.28
C SER A 159 -10.89 -29.31 -5.98
N GLY A 160 -11.36 -29.83 -4.84
CA GLY A 160 -10.94 -29.43 -3.50
C GLY A 160 -11.73 -28.26 -2.91
N LEU A 161 -12.74 -27.74 -3.61
CA LEU A 161 -13.67 -26.75 -3.04
C LEU A 161 -14.38 -27.37 -1.83
N GLN A 162 -14.32 -26.68 -0.69
CA GLN A 162 -15.09 -27.06 0.49
C GLN A 162 -16.25 -26.11 0.68
N TYR A 163 -17.41 -26.63 1.05
CA TYR A 163 -18.58 -25.80 1.29
C TYR A 163 -19.54 -26.40 2.30
N THR A 164 -20.44 -25.57 2.79
CA THR A 164 -21.61 -25.99 3.56
C THR A 164 -22.82 -25.19 3.15
N ILE A 165 -23.99 -25.82 3.24
CA ILE A 165 -25.27 -25.20 2.98
C ILE A 165 -25.76 -24.60 4.30
N ILE A 166 -25.81 -23.27 4.38
CA ILE A 166 -26.31 -22.59 5.57
C ILE A 166 -27.84 -22.54 5.54
N GLU A 167 -28.41 -22.16 4.39
CA GLU A 167 -29.85 -22.16 4.15
C GLU A 167 -30.12 -22.79 2.77
N PRO A 168 -30.76 -23.97 2.71
CA PRO A 168 -31.13 -24.58 1.44
C PRO A 168 -32.30 -23.82 0.79
N SER A 169 -32.46 -23.99 -0.51
CA SER A 169 -33.62 -23.46 -1.25
C SER A 169 -34.04 -24.38 -2.39
N ASP A 170 -35.34 -24.45 -2.62
CA ASP A 170 -35.97 -25.17 -3.75
C ASP A 170 -36.18 -24.26 -4.97
N GLY A 171 -35.58 -23.06 -4.97
CA GLY A 171 -35.64 -22.15 -6.10
C GLY A 171 -34.91 -22.67 -7.35
N PRO A 172 -35.02 -21.95 -8.50
CA PRO A 172 -34.32 -22.31 -9.73
C PRO A 172 -32.82 -22.55 -9.50
N HIS A 173 -32.29 -23.60 -10.13
CA HIS A 173 -30.87 -23.93 -10.06
C HIS A 173 -30.04 -23.00 -10.96
N MET A 174 -28.86 -22.58 -10.48
CA MET A 174 -27.91 -21.82 -11.29
C MET A 174 -27.35 -22.69 -12.42
N ASP A 175 -27.26 -22.14 -13.63
CA ASP A 175 -26.55 -22.81 -14.75
C ASP A 175 -25.55 -21.87 -15.41
N ARG A 176 -24.78 -22.40 -16.37
CA ARG A 176 -23.71 -21.65 -17.05
C ARG A 176 -24.20 -20.55 -18.00
N SER A 177 -25.48 -20.53 -18.37
CA SER A 177 -26.06 -19.54 -19.27
C SER A 177 -26.51 -18.27 -18.54
N HIS A 178 -26.73 -18.35 -17.23
CA HIS A 178 -27.22 -17.24 -16.42
C HIS A 178 -26.09 -16.35 -15.88
N ARG A 179 -26.49 -15.13 -15.51
CA ARG A 179 -25.75 -14.25 -14.61
C ARG A 179 -26.34 -14.36 -13.22
N ALA A 180 -25.48 -14.42 -12.20
CA ALA A 180 -25.89 -14.60 -10.82
C ALA A 180 -26.03 -13.23 -10.14
N ARG A 181 -27.23 -12.88 -9.66
CA ARG A 181 -27.40 -11.77 -8.73
C ARG A 181 -27.19 -12.28 -7.31
N VAL A 182 -26.19 -11.76 -6.61
CA VAL A 182 -25.79 -12.29 -5.29
C VAL A 182 -25.71 -11.19 -4.23
N ARG A 183 -25.94 -11.58 -2.98
CA ARG A 183 -25.39 -10.93 -1.79
C ARG A 183 -24.20 -11.75 -1.34
N PHE A 184 -23.06 -11.13 -1.03
CA PHE A 184 -21.93 -11.89 -0.51
C PHE A 184 -21.04 -11.09 0.42
N THR A 185 -20.29 -11.82 1.25
CA THR A 185 -19.13 -11.33 1.99
C THR A 185 -17.97 -12.27 1.71
N LEU A 186 -16.83 -11.69 1.33
CA LEU A 186 -15.59 -12.39 1.09
C LEU A 186 -14.60 -11.98 2.17
N THR A 187 -14.03 -12.97 2.85
CA THR A 187 -13.01 -12.79 3.88
C THR A 187 -11.76 -13.56 3.53
N ASP A 188 -10.61 -13.06 3.98
CA ASP A 188 -9.38 -13.84 3.97
C ASP A 188 -9.41 -14.94 5.05
N GLY A 189 -8.40 -15.81 5.04
CA GLY A 189 -8.26 -16.87 6.04
C GLY A 189 -8.12 -16.39 7.49
N GLN A 190 -7.93 -15.08 7.70
CA GLN A 190 -7.65 -14.42 8.97
C GLN A 190 -8.90 -13.68 9.47
N GLY A 191 -9.97 -13.68 8.66
CA GLY A 191 -11.28 -13.10 8.99
C GLY A 191 -11.45 -11.65 8.59
N GLU A 192 -10.49 -11.04 7.88
CA GLU A 192 -10.60 -9.68 7.38
C GLU A 192 -11.49 -9.67 6.13
N VAL A 193 -12.43 -8.72 6.06
CA VAL A 193 -13.31 -8.57 4.90
C VAL A 193 -12.53 -7.94 3.75
N VAL A 194 -12.47 -8.64 2.63
CA VAL A 194 -11.72 -8.22 1.44
C VAL A 194 -12.64 -7.70 0.32
N ASP A 195 -13.89 -8.18 0.27
CA ASP A 195 -14.95 -7.62 -0.59
C ASP A 195 -16.33 -7.99 -0.02
N SER A 196 -17.33 -7.16 -0.28
CA SER A 196 -18.72 -7.45 0.07
C SER A 196 -19.70 -6.71 -0.84
N ALA A 197 -20.89 -7.26 -0.98
CA ALA A 197 -22.00 -6.59 -1.66
C ALA A 197 -23.35 -7.08 -1.16
N GLU A 198 -24.29 -6.15 -0.99
CA GLU A 198 -25.70 -6.46 -0.71
C GLU A 198 -26.46 -6.92 -1.95
N SER A 199 -26.06 -6.45 -3.13
CA SER A 199 -26.56 -6.92 -4.41
C SER A 199 -25.54 -6.62 -5.50
N ARG A 200 -24.97 -7.66 -6.11
CA ARG A 200 -24.05 -7.54 -7.25
C ARG A 200 -24.41 -8.58 -8.30
N LEU A 201 -24.40 -8.16 -9.56
CA LEU A 201 -24.61 -9.05 -10.69
C LEU A 201 -23.26 -9.56 -11.20
N LEU A 202 -23.03 -10.86 -11.06
CA LEU A 202 -21.79 -11.52 -11.45
C LEU A 202 -21.99 -12.30 -12.75
N SER A 203 -21.02 -12.18 -13.65
CA SER A 203 -20.92 -13.02 -14.84
C SER A 203 -19.86 -14.09 -14.60
N LEU A 204 -20.21 -15.36 -14.86
CA LEU A 204 -19.30 -16.49 -14.67
C LEU A 204 -18.00 -16.35 -15.48
N ALA A 205 -18.01 -15.63 -16.60
CA ALA A 205 -16.84 -15.42 -17.46
C ALA A 205 -15.69 -14.66 -16.77
N ASN A 206 -15.99 -13.89 -15.72
CA ASN A 206 -15.02 -13.03 -15.03
C ASN A 206 -14.70 -13.52 -13.61
N LEU A 207 -15.14 -14.72 -13.25
CA LEU A 207 -14.94 -15.30 -11.91
C LEU A 207 -13.84 -16.35 -11.93
N THR A 208 -13.22 -16.58 -10.77
CA THR A 208 -12.24 -17.65 -10.60
C THR A 208 -12.93 -19.02 -10.63
N PRO A 209 -12.19 -20.11 -10.92
CA PRO A 209 -12.76 -21.45 -11.02
C PRO A 209 -13.60 -21.87 -9.81
N GLY A 210 -13.13 -21.57 -8.59
CA GLY A 210 -13.83 -21.92 -7.36
C GLY A 210 -15.14 -21.16 -7.16
N PHE A 211 -15.21 -19.88 -7.54
CA PHE A 211 -16.46 -19.12 -7.50
C PHE A 211 -17.46 -19.60 -8.56
N ILE A 212 -16.99 -19.93 -9.76
CA ILE A 212 -17.85 -20.50 -10.80
C ILE A 212 -18.45 -21.82 -10.31
N GLU A 213 -17.62 -22.72 -9.79
CA GLU A 213 -18.06 -24.00 -9.24
C GLU A 213 -19.04 -23.80 -8.08
N GLY A 214 -18.71 -22.95 -7.11
CA GLY A 214 -19.57 -22.67 -5.96
C GLY A 214 -20.95 -22.14 -6.36
N LEU A 215 -21.01 -21.19 -7.29
CA LEU A 215 -22.28 -20.65 -7.78
C LEU A 215 -23.12 -21.70 -8.51
N LEU A 216 -22.50 -22.59 -9.28
CA LEU A 216 -23.19 -23.68 -9.99
C LEU A 216 -23.72 -24.77 -9.03
N LEU A 217 -23.36 -24.74 -7.74
CA LEU A 217 -23.95 -25.61 -6.71
C LEU A 217 -25.21 -25.01 -6.07
N MET A 218 -25.52 -23.74 -6.34
CA MET A 218 -26.55 -22.99 -5.63
C MET A 218 -27.89 -22.99 -6.36
N ASN A 219 -28.95 -22.92 -5.56
CA ASN A 219 -30.30 -22.59 -5.99
C ASN A 219 -30.65 -21.17 -5.55
N VAL A 220 -31.47 -20.47 -6.33
CA VAL A 220 -31.95 -19.12 -5.98
C VAL A 220 -32.65 -19.15 -4.63
N GLY A 221 -32.30 -18.21 -3.76
CA GLY A 221 -32.74 -18.12 -2.37
C GLY A 221 -31.82 -18.83 -1.38
N GLY A 222 -30.90 -19.69 -1.85
CA GLY A 222 -30.00 -20.44 -0.98
C GLY A 222 -28.84 -19.60 -0.45
N ARG A 223 -28.37 -19.92 0.76
CA ARG A 223 -27.18 -19.32 1.41
C ARG A 223 -26.14 -20.38 1.71
N TYR A 224 -24.94 -20.17 1.21
CA TYR A 224 -23.83 -21.12 1.25
C TYR A 224 -22.60 -20.42 1.80
N ARG A 225 -21.72 -21.20 2.45
CA ARG A 225 -20.35 -20.80 2.73
C ARG A 225 -19.40 -21.68 1.96
N PHE A 226 -18.46 -21.03 1.28
CA PHE A 226 -17.40 -21.68 0.50
C PHE A 226 -16.04 -21.36 1.14
N TRP A 227 -15.17 -22.35 1.19
CA TRP A 227 -13.75 -22.20 1.53
C TRP A 227 -12.94 -22.57 0.29
N LEU A 228 -12.23 -21.58 -0.24
CA LEU A 228 -11.58 -21.67 -1.54
C LEU A 228 -10.06 -21.69 -1.35
N ALA A 229 -9.44 -22.78 -1.79
CA ALA A 229 -7.99 -22.89 -1.85
C ALA A 229 -7.38 -21.85 -2.82
N PRO A 230 -6.09 -21.52 -2.68
CA PRO A 230 -5.37 -20.62 -3.59
C PRO A 230 -5.54 -20.96 -5.07
N ASP A 231 -5.41 -22.24 -5.41
CA ASP A 231 -5.49 -22.74 -6.80
C ASP A 231 -6.87 -22.54 -7.44
N LEU A 232 -7.92 -22.34 -6.63
CA LEU A 232 -9.29 -22.08 -7.08
C LEU A 232 -9.60 -20.57 -7.18
N THR A 233 -8.65 -19.72 -6.81
CA THR A 233 -8.82 -18.27 -6.68
C THR A 233 -7.73 -17.49 -7.41
N TYR A 234 -6.85 -16.81 -6.68
CA TYR A 234 -5.82 -15.92 -7.19
C TYR A 234 -4.46 -16.29 -6.56
N PRO A 235 -3.78 -17.34 -7.07
CA PRO A 235 -2.56 -17.87 -6.45
C PRO A 235 -1.42 -16.84 -6.40
N ASP A 236 -1.25 -16.06 -7.46
CA ASP A 236 -0.17 -15.07 -7.58
C ASP A 236 -0.44 -13.77 -6.79
N GLY A 237 -1.65 -13.58 -6.25
CA GLY A 237 -2.05 -12.32 -5.62
C GLY A 237 -2.30 -11.19 -6.63
N GLY A 238 -1.96 -9.95 -6.25
CA GLY A 238 -2.09 -8.74 -7.08
C GLY A 238 -3.32 -7.89 -6.79
N ASP A 239 -3.52 -6.82 -7.56
CA ASP A 239 -4.62 -5.84 -7.36
C ASP A 239 -6.02 -6.49 -7.37
N SER A 240 -6.15 -7.65 -8.03
CA SER A 240 -7.38 -8.43 -8.08
C SER A 240 -7.60 -9.34 -6.87
N ASN A 241 -6.61 -9.50 -5.99
CA ASN A 241 -6.72 -10.28 -4.75
C ASN A 241 -6.25 -9.47 -3.53
N PRO A 242 -7.15 -8.68 -2.91
CA PRO A 242 -6.86 -7.94 -1.68
C PRO A 242 -6.36 -8.79 -0.50
N ALA A 243 -6.53 -10.12 -0.53
CA ALA A 243 -6.04 -11.02 0.53
C ALA A 243 -4.54 -11.37 0.41
N GLY A 244 -3.87 -10.95 -0.67
CA GLY A 244 -2.47 -11.29 -0.95
C GLY A 244 -2.28 -12.67 -1.60
N PRO A 245 -1.04 -13.02 -1.98
CA PRO A 245 -0.75 -14.25 -2.71
C PRO A 245 -1.08 -15.49 -1.89
N ASN A 246 -1.50 -16.54 -2.58
CA ASN A 246 -1.86 -17.84 -2.01
C ASN A 246 -2.76 -17.82 -0.77
N ALA A 247 -3.60 -16.79 -0.63
CA ALA A 247 -4.50 -16.68 0.50
C ALA A 247 -5.68 -17.65 0.39
N LEU A 248 -6.08 -18.23 1.53
CA LEU A 248 -7.38 -18.86 1.69
C LEU A 248 -8.46 -17.78 1.59
N LEU A 249 -9.51 -18.04 0.81
CA LEU A 249 -10.68 -17.18 0.76
C LEU A 249 -11.90 -17.91 1.33
N ILE A 250 -12.71 -17.19 2.09
CA ILE A 250 -13.96 -17.69 2.66
C ILE A 250 -15.09 -16.79 2.18
N ALA A 251 -16.03 -17.36 1.43
CA ALA A 251 -17.13 -16.64 0.82
C ALA A 251 -18.47 -17.08 1.41
N ASP A 252 -19.18 -16.14 2.04
CA ASP A 252 -20.59 -16.29 2.37
C ASP A 252 -21.43 -15.72 1.23
N VAL A 253 -22.21 -16.56 0.56
CA VAL A 253 -22.95 -16.17 -0.65
C VAL A 253 -24.42 -16.51 -0.49
N THR A 254 -25.29 -15.56 -0.79
CA THR A 254 -26.72 -15.77 -1.00
C THR A 254 -27.06 -15.50 -2.47
N LEU A 255 -27.62 -16.49 -3.16
CA LEU A 255 -28.04 -16.32 -4.55
C LEU A 255 -29.44 -15.67 -4.57
N LEU A 256 -29.53 -14.43 -5.04
CA LEU A 256 -30.77 -13.64 -5.02
C LEU A 256 -31.62 -13.86 -6.28
N GLY A 257 -31.01 -14.21 -7.41
CA GLY A 257 -31.72 -14.41 -8.66
C GLY A 257 -30.80 -14.73 -9.85
N LEU A 258 -31.42 -15.08 -10.97
CA LEU A 258 -30.79 -15.40 -12.25
C LEU A 258 -31.22 -14.35 -13.30
N GLU A 259 -30.28 -13.92 -14.13
CA GLU A 259 -30.51 -13.00 -15.26
C GLU A 259 -29.93 -13.53 -16.57
#